data_AF-A0A1G3XUI7-F1
#
_entry.id   AF-A0A1G3XUI7-F1
#
_cell.length_a   1.000
_cell.length_b   1.000
_cell.length_c   1.000
_cell.angle_alpha   90.00
_cell.angle_beta   90.00
_cell.angle_gamma   90.00
#
_symmetry.space_group_name_H-M   'P 1'
#
loop_
_entity.id
_entity.type
_entity.pdbx_description
1 polymer ?
#
loop_
_entity_poly.entity_id
_entity_poly.type
_entity_poly.pdbx_seq_one_letter_code
_entity_poly.pdbx_strand_id
1 'polypeptide(L)'
;MQPRPVLTVDRPTKIKTAIIPRVLITGLERTELTENISFILYLIPLVASAVYALSIWAAQGLSAALPPTVYFTVTKDPYLFLIGFAAVCAAVLIEIFGSPTEAKPSKLAENVQQIQLLAIICLVTAVIASAWSAVGYAPSFGGIIGVLLEGRYALIFPLLLFILSLLLNPSSGFTFLTPANLLRNGSLILLIASPLIFYGLWRIHMPWMLIIGPTLALVIAGVALLIYSGTGRASRTTEASSA
;
A
#
# COMPACT_ATOMS: atom_id res chain seq x y z
N MET A 1 -73.96 30.81 26.23
CA MET A 1 -73.12 31.43 25.18
C MET A 1 -71.65 31.35 25.62
N GLN A 2 -70.88 30.43 25.07
CA GLN A 2 -69.41 30.58 24.90
C GLN A 2 -69.17 31.15 23.48
N PRO A 3 -68.01 31.72 23.05
CA PRO A 3 -66.60 31.47 23.47
C PRO A 3 -65.68 32.75 23.47
N ARG A 4 -64.37 32.73 23.77
CA ARG A 4 -63.22 32.30 22.94
C ARG A 4 -61.96 32.01 23.78
N PRO A 5 -61.14 31.02 23.40
CA PRO A 5 -59.78 30.85 23.92
C PRO A 5 -58.79 31.77 23.20
N VAL A 6 -57.87 32.39 23.95
CA VAL A 6 -56.72 33.12 23.36
C VAL A 6 -55.56 32.15 23.20
N LEU A 7 -55.12 32.03 21.94
CA LEU A 7 -54.01 31.22 21.47
C LEU A 7 -52.68 31.56 22.17
N THR A 8 -51.98 30.50 22.53
CA THR A 8 -50.56 30.46 22.86
C THR A 8 -49.71 31.05 21.74
N VAL A 9 -48.80 31.98 22.06
CA VAL A 9 -47.64 32.27 21.21
C VAL A 9 -46.44 31.55 21.81
N ASP A 10 -46.30 30.29 21.43
CA ASP A 10 -45.04 29.59 21.54
C ASP A 10 -44.06 30.23 20.54
N ARG A 11 -42.88 30.66 21.00
CA ARG A 11 -41.82 31.20 20.13
C ARG A 11 -40.91 30.05 19.72
N PRO A 12 -40.96 29.57 18.46
CA PRO A 12 -40.00 28.56 18.02
C PRO A 12 -38.66 29.24 17.71
N THR A 13 -37.62 28.78 18.42
CA THR A 13 -36.39 28.25 17.81
C THR A 13 -35.84 28.96 16.57
N LYS A 14 -35.24 30.16 16.74
CA LYS A 14 -34.38 30.75 15.67
C LYS A 14 -32.87 30.62 15.90
N ILE A 15 -32.44 30.16 17.08
CA ILE A 15 -31.00 30.10 17.42
C ILE A 15 -30.35 28.78 16.95
N LYS A 16 -31.13 27.72 16.73
CA LYS A 16 -30.59 26.41 16.34
C LYS A 16 -30.29 26.25 14.84
N THR A 17 -30.82 27.10 13.97
CA THR A 17 -30.77 26.86 12.51
C THR A 17 -29.53 27.44 11.82
N ALA A 18 -28.85 28.43 12.40
CA ALA A 18 -27.67 29.07 11.77
C ALA A 18 -26.31 28.51 12.24
N ILE A 19 -26.27 27.82 13.38
CA ILE A 19 -25.01 27.28 13.94
C ILE A 19 -24.65 25.93 13.29
N ILE A 20 -25.66 25.12 12.96
CA ILE A 20 -25.51 23.81 12.31
C ILE A 20 -24.80 23.90 10.95
N PRO A 21 -25.14 24.83 10.02
CA PRO A 21 -24.44 24.89 8.74
C PRO A 21 -22.97 25.26 8.89
N ARG A 22 -22.61 26.17 9.82
CA ARG A 22 -21.22 26.63 9.94
C ARG A 22 -20.29 25.57 10.51
N VAL A 23 -20.75 24.82 11.52
CA VAL A 23 -19.98 23.71 12.11
C VAL A 23 -19.83 22.56 11.10
N LEU A 24 -20.89 22.25 10.35
CA LEU A 24 -20.88 21.21 9.33
C LEU A 24 -19.87 21.52 8.20
N ILE A 25 -19.87 22.76 7.70
CA ILE A 25 -18.94 23.22 6.64
C ILE A 25 -17.49 23.11 7.10
N THR A 26 -17.16 23.58 8.31
CA THR A 26 -15.79 23.51 8.84
C THR A 26 -15.29 22.08 9.10
N GLY A 27 -16.20 21.15 9.42
CA GLY A 27 -15.86 19.73 9.57
C GLY A 27 -15.58 19.04 8.24
N LEU A 28 -16.32 19.42 7.19
CA LEU A 28 -16.17 18.91 5.83
C LEU A 28 -14.81 19.34 5.23
N GLU A 29 -14.48 20.63 5.32
CA GLU A 29 -13.19 21.17 4.84
C GLU A 29 -11.96 20.51 5.50
N ARG A 30 -12.02 20.24 6.82
CA ARG A 30 -10.92 19.56 7.53
C ARG A 30 -10.73 18.12 7.08
N THR A 31 -11.82 17.42 6.76
CA THR A 31 -11.78 16.03 6.31
C THR A 31 -11.17 15.96 4.90
N GLU A 32 -11.62 16.82 3.98
CA GLU A 32 -11.07 16.92 2.63
C GLU A 32 -9.58 17.31 2.64
N LEU A 33 -9.20 18.25 3.50
CA LEU A 33 -7.80 18.68 3.63
C LEU A 33 -6.90 17.56 4.17
N THR A 34 -7.40 16.77 5.13
CA THR A 34 -6.69 15.61 5.67
C THR A 34 -6.47 14.56 4.58
N GLU A 35 -7.52 14.24 3.83
CA GLU A 35 -7.46 13.27 2.72
C GLU A 35 -6.46 13.70 1.64
N ASN A 36 -6.51 14.97 1.22
CA ASN A 36 -5.60 15.52 0.22
C ASN A 36 -4.13 15.46 0.68
N ILE A 37 -3.86 15.79 1.94
CA ILE A 37 -2.50 15.74 2.49
C ILE A 37 -2.01 14.29 2.55
N SER A 38 -2.82 13.36 3.07
CA SER A 38 -2.47 11.93 3.13
C SER A 38 -2.20 11.36 1.75
N PHE A 39 -3.01 11.70 0.75
CA PHE A 39 -2.80 11.29 -0.63
C PHE A 39 -1.45 11.75 -1.19
N ILE A 40 -1.09 13.02 -0.97
CA ILE A 40 0.22 13.56 -1.38
C ILE A 40 1.36 12.81 -0.69
N LEU A 41 1.23 12.53 0.61
CA LEU A 41 2.23 11.79 1.39
C LEU A 41 2.43 10.36 0.88
N TYR A 42 1.38 9.65 0.50
CA TYR A 42 1.49 8.32 -0.12
C TYR A 42 2.24 8.34 -1.46
N LEU A 43 2.24 9.47 -2.16
CA LEU A 43 2.92 9.62 -3.45
C LEU A 43 4.42 9.94 -3.32
N ILE A 44 4.86 10.42 -2.14
CA ILE A 44 6.26 10.83 -1.89
C ILE A 44 7.29 9.76 -2.26
N PRO A 45 7.15 8.47 -1.91
CA PRO A 45 8.16 7.46 -2.24
C PRO A 45 8.42 7.35 -3.76
N LEU A 46 7.36 7.50 -4.57
CA LEU A 46 7.45 7.44 -6.02
C LEU A 46 8.00 8.73 -6.60
N VAL A 47 7.48 9.89 -6.17
CA VAL A 47 7.91 11.20 -6.67
C VAL A 47 9.35 11.50 -6.28
N ALA A 48 9.75 11.25 -5.03
CA ALA A 48 11.12 11.47 -4.58
C ALA A 48 12.11 10.61 -5.38
N SER A 49 11.78 9.33 -5.58
CA SER A 49 12.60 8.42 -6.40
C SER A 49 12.70 8.89 -7.85
N ALA A 50 11.59 9.33 -8.45
CA ALA A 50 11.56 9.82 -9.83
C ALA A 50 12.35 11.13 -9.99
N VAL A 51 12.15 12.09 -9.09
CA VAL A 51 12.87 13.38 -9.09
C VAL A 51 14.37 13.16 -8.91
N TYR A 52 14.78 12.24 -8.02
CA TYR A 52 16.18 11.92 -7.83
C TYR A 52 16.79 11.21 -9.06
N ALA A 53 16.07 10.28 -9.67
CA ALA A 53 16.51 9.66 -10.91
C ALA A 53 16.71 10.69 -12.03
N LEU A 54 15.77 11.62 -12.18
CA LEU A 54 15.82 12.69 -13.16
C LEU A 54 16.95 13.70 -12.88
N SER A 55 17.24 13.99 -11.61
CA SER A 55 18.35 14.90 -11.27
C SER A 55 19.70 14.31 -11.63
N ILE A 56 19.88 13.00 -11.48
CA ILE A 56 21.09 12.30 -11.93
C ILE A 56 21.20 12.36 -13.46
N TRP A 57 20.10 12.17 -14.18
CA TRP A 57 20.07 12.32 -15.65
C TRP A 57 20.41 13.73 -16.10
N ALA A 58 19.85 14.74 -15.43
CA ALA A 58 20.14 16.14 -15.74
C ALA A 58 21.62 16.49 -15.50
N ALA A 59 22.24 15.90 -14.45
CA ALA A 59 23.64 16.16 -14.12
C ALA A 59 24.65 15.42 -15.02
N GLN A 60 24.32 14.19 -15.45
CA GLN A 60 25.25 13.32 -16.18
C GLN A 60 24.99 13.28 -17.70
N GLY A 61 23.88 13.86 -18.18
CA GLY A 61 23.49 13.82 -19.59
C GLY A 61 22.87 12.49 -20.00
N LEU A 62 22.58 12.30 -21.30
CA LEU A 62 22.02 11.04 -21.82
C LEU A 62 23.15 10.11 -22.26
N SER A 63 23.29 8.96 -21.59
CA SER A 63 24.28 7.92 -21.94
C SER A 63 23.71 6.52 -21.78
N ALA A 64 24.14 5.59 -22.63
CA ALA A 64 23.70 4.19 -22.59
C ALA A 64 24.18 3.43 -21.33
N ALA A 65 25.25 3.90 -20.68
CA ALA A 65 25.77 3.33 -19.43
C ALA A 65 25.13 3.95 -18.17
N LEU A 66 24.29 4.98 -18.35
CA LEU A 66 23.69 5.71 -17.25
C LEU A 66 22.52 5.00 -16.55
N PRO A 67 21.64 4.24 -17.23
CA PRO A 67 20.49 3.61 -16.58
C PRO A 67 20.85 2.68 -15.41
N PRO A 68 21.86 1.79 -15.50
CA PRO A 68 22.32 0.98 -14.37
C PRO A 68 22.80 1.83 -13.19
N THR A 69 23.58 2.87 -13.47
CA THR A 69 24.12 3.77 -12.45
C THR A 69 22.98 4.45 -11.70
N VAL A 70 22.01 5.01 -12.42
CA VAL A 70 20.85 5.69 -11.84
C VAL A 70 20.01 4.73 -11.01
N TYR A 71 19.73 3.54 -11.54
CA TYR A 71 18.98 2.53 -10.82
C TYR A 71 19.64 2.19 -9.49
N PHE A 72 20.94 1.88 -9.50
CA PHE A 72 21.63 1.53 -8.26
C PHE A 72 21.80 2.72 -7.32
N THR A 73 22.04 3.93 -7.82
CA THR A 73 22.11 5.12 -6.98
C THR A 73 20.79 5.38 -6.27
N VAL A 74 19.65 5.31 -6.97
CA VAL A 74 18.33 5.55 -6.37
C VAL A 74 17.94 4.42 -5.42
N THR A 75 18.14 3.17 -5.83
CA THR A 75 17.64 2.00 -5.08
C THR A 75 18.54 1.55 -3.93
N LYS A 76 19.81 1.97 -3.90
CA LYS A 76 20.72 1.76 -2.77
C LYS A 76 20.76 2.96 -1.82
N ASP A 77 20.01 4.04 -2.07
CA ASP A 77 19.99 5.22 -1.21
C ASP A 77 19.12 5.01 0.06
N PRO A 78 19.73 5.00 1.27
CA PRO A 78 18.99 4.80 2.51
C PRO A 78 18.10 6.00 2.88
N TYR A 79 18.44 7.22 2.46
CA TYR A 79 17.68 8.42 2.80
C TYR A 79 16.38 8.50 2.01
N LEU A 80 16.40 8.17 0.71
CA LEU A 80 15.17 8.07 -0.08
C LEU A 80 14.21 7.04 0.49
N PHE A 81 14.75 5.88 0.89
CA PHE A 81 13.99 4.84 1.58
C PHE A 81 13.35 5.38 2.88
N LEU A 82 14.12 6.05 3.73
CA LEU A 82 13.64 6.57 5.01
C LEU A 82 12.59 7.67 4.83
N ILE A 83 12.80 8.61 3.91
CA ILE A 83 11.87 9.70 3.62
C ILE A 83 10.56 9.14 3.08
N GLY A 84 10.63 8.19 2.14
CA GLY A 84 9.45 7.53 1.59
C GLY A 84 8.67 6.76 2.67
N PHE A 85 9.36 6.00 3.51
CA PHE A 85 8.69 5.22 4.56
C PHE A 85 8.08 6.13 5.64
N ALA A 86 8.81 7.17 6.06
CA ALA A 86 8.31 8.16 7.01
C ALA A 86 7.08 8.91 6.46
N ALA A 87 7.08 9.25 5.17
CA ALA A 87 5.93 9.88 4.53
C ALA A 87 4.68 8.98 4.58
N VAL A 88 4.81 7.69 4.26
CA VAL A 88 3.69 6.74 4.35
C VAL A 88 3.19 6.61 5.80
N CYS A 89 4.10 6.51 6.78
CA CYS A 89 3.71 6.49 8.19
C CYS A 89 2.96 7.78 8.59
N ALA A 90 3.44 8.95 8.16
CA ALA A 90 2.77 10.21 8.43
C ALA A 90 1.39 10.31 7.76
N ALA A 91 1.23 9.81 6.53
CA ALA A 91 -0.07 9.73 5.86
C ALA A 91 -1.09 8.95 6.69
N VAL A 92 -0.70 7.75 7.14
CA VAL A 92 -1.54 6.89 7.98
C VAL A 92 -1.93 7.59 9.28
N LEU A 93 -0.98 8.23 9.96
CA LEU A 93 -1.25 8.93 11.22
C LEU A 93 -2.20 10.10 11.01
N ILE A 94 -1.96 10.92 9.98
CA ILE A 94 -2.83 12.07 9.65
C ILE A 94 -4.25 11.60 9.36
N GLU A 95 -4.41 10.51 8.60
CA GLU A 95 -5.74 10.00 8.25
C GLU A 95 -6.48 9.38 9.45
N ILE A 96 -5.78 8.70 10.36
CA ILE A 96 -6.38 8.13 11.58
C ILE A 96 -6.72 9.22 12.61
N PHE A 97 -5.83 10.21 12.81
CA PHE A 97 -6.04 11.27 13.79
C PHE A 97 -6.94 12.39 13.29
N GLY A 98 -6.98 12.64 11.99
CA GLY A 98 -7.87 13.61 11.35
C GLY A 98 -9.31 13.11 11.21
N SER A 99 -9.55 11.80 11.37
CA SER A 99 -10.88 11.21 11.23
C SER A 99 -11.67 11.16 12.56
N PRO A 100 -13.01 11.35 12.51
CA PRO A 100 -13.89 11.14 13.66
C PRO A 100 -13.78 9.72 14.21
N THR A 101 -13.94 9.53 15.52
CA THR A 101 -13.76 8.22 16.20
C THR A 101 -14.59 7.09 15.59
N GLU A 102 -15.80 7.40 15.11
CA GLU A 102 -16.70 6.43 14.46
C GLU A 102 -16.22 5.99 13.07
N ALA A 103 -15.46 6.83 12.37
CA ALA A 103 -14.93 6.56 11.02
C ALA A 103 -13.51 5.96 11.04
N LYS A 104 -12.83 5.92 12.19
CA LYS A 104 -11.48 5.34 12.32
C LYS A 104 -11.35 3.89 11.83
N PRO A 105 -12.28 2.95 12.11
CA PRO A 105 -12.13 1.57 11.65
C PRO A 105 -12.27 1.44 10.13
N SER A 106 -13.14 2.21 9.49
CA SER A 106 -13.27 2.21 8.02
C SER A 106 -12.04 2.84 7.37
N LYS A 107 -11.56 3.97 7.90
CA LYS A 107 -10.36 4.67 7.42
C LYS A 107 -9.10 3.82 7.56
N LEU A 108 -8.99 3.05 8.63
CA LEU A 108 -7.89 2.10 8.79
C LEU A 108 -7.92 0.99 7.73
N ALA A 109 -9.10 0.48 7.37
CA ALA A 109 -9.24 -0.50 6.30
C ALA A 109 -8.90 0.07 4.91
N GLU A 110 -9.30 1.31 4.63
CA GLU A 110 -8.93 2.05 3.42
C GLU A 110 -7.41 2.23 3.32
N ASN A 111 -6.76 2.69 4.40
CA ASN A 111 -5.31 2.83 4.48
C ASN A 111 -4.58 1.51 4.21
N VAL A 112 -5.05 0.40 4.79
CA VAL A 112 -4.47 -0.94 4.55
C VAL A 112 -4.47 -1.29 3.06
N GLN A 113 -5.56 -1.00 2.35
CA GLN A 113 -5.66 -1.24 0.90
C GLN A 113 -4.75 -0.31 0.10
N GLN A 114 -4.70 0.97 0.45
CA GLN A 114 -3.84 1.95 -0.21
C GLN A 114 -2.36 1.61 -0.05
N ILE A 115 -1.92 1.18 1.13
CA ILE A 115 -0.54 0.74 1.39
C ILE A 115 -0.20 -0.51 0.58
N GLN A 116 -1.12 -1.47 0.45
CA GLN A 116 -0.92 -2.66 -0.39
C GLN A 116 -0.79 -2.29 -1.87
N LEU A 117 -1.67 -1.43 -2.35
CA LEU A 117 -1.61 -0.92 -3.72
C LEU A 117 -0.27 -0.20 -3.96
N LEU A 118 0.15 0.65 -3.03
CA LEU A 118 1.43 1.36 -3.12
C LEU A 118 2.62 0.40 -3.12
N ALA A 119 2.58 -0.66 -2.29
CA ALA A 119 3.60 -1.71 -2.27
C ALA A 119 3.70 -2.42 -3.62
N ILE A 120 2.56 -2.78 -4.22
CA ILE A 120 2.50 -3.40 -5.55
C ILE A 120 3.06 -2.45 -6.61
N ILE A 121 2.65 -1.17 -6.60
CA ILE A 121 3.16 -0.17 -7.53
C ILE A 121 4.68 -0.05 -7.40
N CYS A 122 5.21 0.09 -6.19
CA CYS A 122 6.65 0.19 -5.95
C CYS A 122 7.41 -1.05 -6.44
N LEU A 123 6.86 -2.25 -6.22
CA LEU A 123 7.45 -3.49 -6.70
C LEU A 123 7.46 -3.56 -8.24
N VAL A 124 6.35 -3.23 -8.89
CA VAL A 124 6.24 -3.20 -10.35
C VAL A 124 7.19 -2.17 -10.95
N THR A 125 7.24 -0.95 -10.38
CA THR A 125 8.19 0.08 -10.81
C THR A 125 9.64 -0.38 -10.66
N ALA A 126 9.98 -1.07 -9.56
CA ALA A 126 11.31 -1.62 -9.35
C ALA A 126 11.68 -2.68 -10.40
N VAL A 127 10.74 -3.56 -10.77
CA VAL A 127 10.94 -4.57 -11.83
C VAL A 127 11.14 -3.91 -13.19
N ILE A 128 10.31 -2.94 -13.55
CA ILE A 128 10.42 -2.19 -14.81
C ILE A 128 11.75 -1.45 -14.89
N ALA A 129 12.11 -0.74 -13.81
CA ALA A 129 13.37 0.01 -13.75
C ALA A 129 14.60 -0.92 -13.82
N SER A 130 14.53 -2.09 -13.19
CA SER A 130 15.57 -3.12 -13.30
C SER A 130 15.69 -3.64 -14.74
N ALA A 131 14.56 -3.96 -15.38
CA ALA A 131 14.54 -4.43 -16.75
C ALA A 131 15.18 -3.42 -17.70
N TRP A 132 14.83 -2.14 -17.57
CA TRP A 132 15.42 -1.05 -18.33
C TRP A 132 16.94 -0.92 -18.10
N SER A 133 17.38 -1.12 -16.86
CA SER A 133 18.80 -1.06 -16.48
C SER A 133 19.60 -2.25 -17.02
N ALA A 134 19.00 -3.43 -17.10
CA ALA A 134 19.67 -4.64 -17.56
C ALA A 134 19.90 -4.70 -19.08
N VAL A 135 19.15 -3.91 -19.87
CA VAL A 135 19.31 -3.83 -21.35
C VAL A 135 20.74 -3.45 -21.76
N GLY A 136 21.48 -2.72 -20.91
CA GLY A 136 22.88 -2.35 -21.16
C GLY A 136 23.94 -3.41 -20.82
N TYR A 137 23.61 -4.46 -20.05
CA TYR A 137 24.59 -5.44 -19.54
C TYR A 137 24.46 -6.84 -20.18
N ALA A 138 23.24 -7.33 -20.39
CA ALA A 138 22.88 -8.51 -21.18
C ALA A 138 21.37 -8.73 -21.02
N PRO A 139 20.54 -8.68 -22.09
CA PRO A 139 19.09 -8.82 -22.01
C PRO A 139 18.69 -10.28 -21.77
N SER A 140 19.05 -10.80 -20.60
CA SER A 140 18.67 -12.11 -20.10
C SER A 140 17.76 -11.93 -18.89
N PHE A 141 16.81 -12.85 -18.72
CA PHE A 141 15.94 -12.85 -17.55
C PHE A 141 16.75 -12.91 -16.23
N GLY A 142 17.85 -13.68 -16.22
CA GLY A 142 18.77 -13.74 -15.08
C GLY A 142 19.45 -12.40 -14.78
N GLY A 143 19.81 -11.62 -15.81
CA GLY A 143 20.37 -10.28 -15.64
C GLY A 143 19.38 -9.28 -15.02
N ILE A 144 18.12 -9.29 -15.48
CA ILE A 144 17.06 -8.44 -14.93
C ILE A 144 16.82 -8.75 -13.45
N ILE A 145 16.77 -10.03 -13.10
CA ILE A 145 16.58 -10.45 -11.71
C ILE A 145 17.82 -10.13 -10.86
N GLY A 146 19.03 -10.31 -11.40
CA GLY A 146 20.27 -9.94 -10.73
C GLY A 146 20.34 -8.45 -10.38
N VAL A 147 20.03 -7.58 -11.34
CA VAL A 147 19.97 -6.12 -11.12
C VAL A 147 18.92 -5.77 -10.06
N LEU A 148 17.74 -6.39 -10.09
CA LEU A 148 16.67 -6.14 -9.13
C LEU A 148 17.09 -6.46 -7.69
N LEU A 149 17.75 -7.59 -7.48
CA LEU A 149 18.21 -8.04 -6.17
C LEU A 149 19.37 -7.20 -5.63
N GLU A 150 20.20 -6.69 -6.53
CA GLU A 150 21.30 -5.83 -6.16
C GLU A 150 20.83 -4.43 -5.73
N GLY A 151 19.65 -4.00 -6.18
CA GLY A 151 19.01 -2.75 -5.81
C GLY A 151 18.52 -2.65 -4.35
N ARG A 152 18.91 -3.55 -3.43
CA ARG A 152 18.62 -3.55 -1.97
C ARG A 152 17.25 -2.98 -1.53
N TYR A 153 17.09 -1.65 -1.45
CA TYR A 153 15.84 -1.02 -1.02
C TYR A 153 14.70 -1.15 -2.03
N ALA A 154 15.00 -1.47 -3.30
CA ALA A 154 14.00 -1.80 -4.32
C ALA A 154 13.02 -2.93 -3.90
N LEU A 155 13.50 -3.89 -3.11
CA LEU A 155 12.68 -5.00 -2.59
C LEU A 155 12.28 -4.80 -1.11
N ILE A 156 13.19 -4.26 -0.30
CA ILE A 156 12.94 -4.03 1.13
C ILE A 156 11.80 -3.02 1.34
N PHE A 157 11.68 -2.00 0.48
CA PHE A 157 10.65 -0.99 0.62
C PHE A 157 9.22 -1.51 0.41
N PRO A 158 8.86 -2.13 -0.74
CA PRO A 158 7.56 -2.77 -0.92
C PRO A 158 7.23 -3.78 0.18
N LEU A 159 8.22 -4.56 0.61
CA LEU A 159 8.08 -5.53 1.68
C LEU A 159 7.66 -4.87 3.00
N LEU A 160 8.35 -3.79 3.40
CA LEU A 160 8.02 -3.06 4.62
C LEU A 160 6.64 -2.44 4.57
N LEU A 161 6.21 -1.94 3.41
CA LEU A 161 4.85 -1.47 3.21
C LEU A 161 3.83 -2.61 3.39
N PHE A 162 4.10 -3.80 2.86
CA PHE A 162 3.26 -4.97 3.12
C PHE A 162 3.20 -5.33 4.61
N ILE A 163 4.34 -5.34 5.31
CA ILE A 163 4.38 -5.59 6.76
C ILE A 163 3.58 -4.52 7.52
N LEU A 164 3.74 -3.25 7.16
CA LEU A 164 3.01 -2.14 7.75
C LEU A 164 1.49 -2.30 7.54
N SER A 165 1.06 -2.69 6.34
CA SER A 165 -0.34 -2.99 6.03
C SER A 165 -0.89 -4.13 6.89
N LEU A 166 -0.10 -5.19 7.13
CA LEU A 166 -0.50 -6.29 8.02
C LEU A 166 -0.63 -5.83 9.48
N LEU A 167 0.29 -5.00 9.95
CA LEU A 167 0.24 -4.44 11.32
C LEU A 167 -0.95 -3.51 11.53
N LEU A 168 -1.37 -2.79 10.49
CA LEU A 168 -2.47 -1.84 10.56
C LEU A 168 -3.85 -2.49 10.44
N ASN A 169 -3.97 -3.73 9.96
CA ASN A 169 -5.27 -4.36 9.79
C ASN A 169 -5.82 -4.90 11.13
N PRO A 170 -6.89 -4.29 11.69
CA PRO A 170 -7.45 -4.72 12.98
C PRO A 170 -8.26 -6.02 12.86
N SER A 171 -8.72 -6.37 11.65
CA SER A 171 -9.42 -7.63 11.37
C SER A 171 -8.46 -8.81 11.26
N SER A 172 -7.16 -8.56 11.06
CA SER A 172 -6.13 -9.50 11.50
C SER A 172 -5.89 -9.28 12.98
N GLY A 173 -6.92 -9.56 13.80
CA GLY A 173 -6.61 -10.22 15.05
C GLY A 173 -5.66 -11.36 14.68
N PHE A 174 -4.54 -11.50 15.40
CA PHE A 174 -3.62 -12.63 15.28
C PHE A 174 -4.29 -13.94 15.72
N THR A 175 -5.54 -14.17 15.32
CA THR A 175 -6.27 -15.41 15.43
C THR A 175 -5.84 -16.26 14.24
N PHE A 176 -4.65 -16.85 14.33
CA PHE A 176 -4.12 -17.88 13.42
C PHE A 176 -5.03 -19.12 13.30
N LEU A 177 -6.25 -19.11 13.84
CA LEU A 177 -7.07 -20.29 14.11
C LEU A 177 -8.35 -20.36 13.27
N THR A 178 -8.60 -19.41 12.36
CA THR A 178 -9.74 -19.52 11.42
C THR A 178 -9.25 -19.87 10.02
N PRO A 179 -9.67 -21.01 9.42
CA PRO A 179 -9.09 -21.52 8.17
C PRO A 179 -9.24 -20.55 6.98
N ALA A 180 -10.30 -19.74 6.94
CA ALA A 180 -10.51 -18.73 5.90
C ALA A 180 -9.50 -17.56 5.96
N ASN A 181 -9.13 -17.14 7.18
CA ASN A 181 -8.15 -16.08 7.39
C ASN A 181 -6.72 -16.62 7.28
N LEU A 182 -6.49 -17.88 7.65
CA LEU A 182 -5.21 -18.56 7.45
C LEU A 182 -4.88 -18.71 5.96
N LEU A 183 -5.86 -19.07 5.13
CA LEU A 183 -5.67 -19.16 3.68
C LEU A 183 -5.33 -17.79 3.07
N ARG A 184 -6.06 -16.73 3.44
CA ARG A 184 -5.84 -15.39 2.89
C ARG A 184 -4.55 -14.74 3.38
N ASN A 185 -4.25 -14.83 4.67
CA ASN A 185 -3.01 -14.28 5.21
C ASN A 185 -1.82 -15.13 4.80
N GLY A 186 -1.99 -16.46 4.74
CA GLY A 186 -1.00 -17.40 4.23
C GLY A 186 -0.66 -17.15 2.76
N SER A 187 -1.64 -16.88 1.90
CA SER A 187 -1.39 -16.57 0.49
C SER A 187 -0.51 -15.33 0.32
N LEU A 188 -0.82 -14.26 1.07
CA LEU A 188 -0.03 -13.03 1.09
C LEU A 188 1.36 -13.25 1.68
N ILE A 189 1.46 -13.97 2.80
CA ILE A 189 2.75 -14.31 3.42
C ILE A 189 3.61 -15.14 2.46
N LEU A 190 3.04 -16.10 1.71
CA LEU A 190 3.78 -16.88 0.72
C LEU A 190 4.28 -16.00 -0.44
N LEU A 191 3.43 -15.08 -0.92
CA LEU A 191 3.76 -14.15 -2.00
C LEU A 191 4.86 -13.18 -1.58
N ILE A 192 4.86 -12.76 -0.32
CA ILE A 192 5.89 -11.92 0.31
C ILE A 192 7.17 -12.71 0.62
N ALA A 193 7.04 -13.95 1.09
CA ALA A 193 8.17 -14.80 1.44
C ALA A 193 8.94 -15.26 0.19
N SER A 194 8.27 -15.34 -0.97
CA SER A 194 8.91 -15.75 -2.23
C SER A 194 10.11 -14.87 -2.61
N PRO A 195 9.98 -13.54 -2.76
CA PRO A 195 11.14 -12.68 -3.05
C PRO A 195 12.18 -12.67 -1.92
N LEU A 196 11.80 -12.91 -0.65
CA LEU A 196 12.75 -13.03 0.46
C LEU A 196 13.61 -14.29 0.37
N ILE A 197 12.98 -15.44 0.14
CA ILE A 197 13.66 -16.72 0.02
C ILE A 197 14.54 -16.70 -1.22
N PHE A 198 14.07 -16.07 -2.30
CA PHE A 198 14.88 -15.80 -3.47
C PHE A 198 16.14 -15.02 -3.12
N TYR A 199 16.00 -13.87 -2.45
CA TYR A 199 17.11 -13.01 -2.07
C TYR A 199 18.07 -13.69 -1.09
N GLY A 200 17.54 -14.40 -0.11
CA GLY A 200 18.31 -15.16 0.88
C GLY A 200 19.15 -16.26 0.24
N LEU A 201 18.55 -17.05 -0.66
CA LEU A 201 19.22 -18.12 -1.39
C LEU A 201 20.26 -17.56 -2.38
N TRP A 202 19.97 -16.43 -3.02
CA TRP A 202 20.94 -15.71 -3.86
C TRP A 202 22.16 -15.25 -3.06
N ARG A 203 21.96 -14.67 -1.86
CA ARG A 203 23.05 -14.12 -1.04
C ARG A 203 24.02 -15.20 -0.52
N ILE A 204 23.57 -16.44 -0.39
CA ILE A 204 24.43 -17.58 -0.03
C ILE A 204 25.07 -18.26 -1.27
N HIS A 205 24.98 -17.64 -2.44
CA HIS A 205 25.56 -18.13 -3.70
C HIS A 205 25.08 -19.55 -4.09
N MET A 206 23.81 -19.88 -3.78
CA MET A 206 23.25 -21.16 -4.21
C MET A 206 23.13 -21.27 -5.74
N PRO A 207 23.24 -22.48 -6.31
CA PRO A 207 23.09 -22.69 -7.74
C PRO A 207 21.65 -22.37 -8.19
N TRP A 208 21.53 -21.72 -9.35
CA TRP A 208 20.28 -21.17 -9.90
C TRP A 208 19.08 -22.14 -9.90
N MET A 209 19.29 -23.43 -10.19
CA MET A 209 18.23 -24.44 -10.15
C MET A 209 17.57 -24.58 -8.77
N LEU A 210 18.35 -24.43 -7.69
CA LEU A 210 17.87 -24.52 -6.31
C LEU A 210 17.24 -23.22 -5.81
N ILE A 211 17.44 -22.10 -6.52
CA ILE A 211 16.80 -20.81 -6.18
C ILE A 211 15.43 -20.73 -6.84
N ILE A 212 15.34 -21.03 -8.13
CA ILE A 212 14.12 -20.85 -8.95
C ILE A 212 13.02 -21.83 -8.52
N GLY A 213 13.36 -23.10 -8.28
CA GLY A 213 12.38 -24.13 -7.90
C GLY A 213 11.50 -23.74 -6.69
N PRO A 214 12.08 -23.52 -5.50
CA PRO A 214 11.31 -23.23 -4.30
C PRO A 214 10.61 -21.86 -4.36
N THR A 215 11.21 -20.87 -5.00
CA THR A 215 10.61 -19.52 -5.11
C THR A 215 9.41 -19.50 -6.05
N LEU A 216 9.51 -20.19 -7.20
CA LEU A 216 8.39 -20.37 -8.12
C LEU A 216 7.26 -21.20 -7.49
N ALA A 217 7.60 -22.27 -6.77
CA ALA A 217 6.63 -23.07 -6.03
C ALA A 217 5.87 -22.24 -4.99
N LEU A 218 6.55 -21.34 -4.28
CA LEU A 218 5.94 -20.40 -3.33
C LEU A 218 5.02 -19.37 -4.01
N VAL A 219 5.41 -18.81 -5.15
CA VAL A 219 4.53 -17.91 -5.92
C VAL A 219 3.29 -18.65 -6.39
N ILE A 220 3.45 -19.83 -7.00
CA ILE A 220 2.34 -20.64 -7.51
C ILE A 220 1.40 -21.02 -6.36
N ALA A 221 1.93 -21.47 -5.24
CA ALA A 221 1.13 -21.80 -4.06
C ALA A 221 0.43 -20.57 -3.48
N GLY A 222 1.11 -19.42 -3.40
CA GLY A 222 0.53 -18.15 -2.96
C GLY A 222 -0.63 -17.68 -3.86
N VAL A 223 -0.44 -17.69 -5.19
CA VAL A 223 -1.46 -17.30 -6.16
C VAL A 223 -2.63 -18.30 -6.18
N ALA A 224 -2.36 -19.61 -6.15
CA ALA A 224 -3.40 -20.64 -6.11
C ALA A 224 -4.26 -20.53 -4.85
N LEU A 225 -3.64 -20.32 -3.68
CA LEU A 225 -4.37 -20.06 -2.44
C LEU A 225 -5.20 -18.77 -2.52
N LEU A 226 -4.65 -17.71 -3.14
CA LEU A 226 -5.34 -16.43 -3.28
C LEU A 226 -6.61 -16.58 -4.12
N ILE A 227 -6.53 -17.28 -5.26
CA ILE A 227 -7.67 -17.61 -6.12
C ILE A 227 -8.69 -18.45 -5.34
N TYR A 228 -8.26 -19.52 -4.67
CA TYR A 228 -9.16 -20.40 -3.91
C TYR A 228 -9.88 -19.67 -2.76
N SER A 229 -9.19 -18.75 -2.09
CA SER A 229 -9.78 -17.91 -1.03
C SER A 229 -10.82 -16.92 -1.55
N GLY A 230 -10.72 -16.51 -2.82
CA GLY A 230 -11.68 -15.64 -3.49
C GLY A 230 -12.97 -16.37 -3.89
N THR A 231 -12.83 -17.60 -4.41
CA THR A 231 -13.97 -18.40 -4.89
C THR A 231 -14.90 -18.88 -3.77
N GLY A 232 -14.36 -19.13 -2.56
CA GLY A 232 -15.16 -19.55 -1.40
C GLY A 232 -16.12 -18.50 -0.83
N ARG A 233 -16.03 -17.23 -1.26
CA ARG A 233 -17.02 -16.19 -0.91
C ARG A 233 -18.21 -16.15 -1.85
N ALA A 234 -18.02 -16.49 -3.13
CA ALA A 234 -19.09 -16.44 -4.14
C ALA A 234 -20.20 -17.47 -3.87
N SER A 235 -19.87 -18.60 -3.22
CA SER A 235 -20.83 -19.65 -2.86
C SER A 235 -21.67 -19.36 -1.60
N ARG A 236 -21.17 -18.56 -0.65
CA ARG A 236 -21.93 -18.21 0.57
C ARG A 236 -22.96 -17.10 0.36
N THR A 237 -22.76 -16.25 -0.65
CA THR A 237 -23.73 -15.21 -1.01
C THR A 237 -24.94 -15.77 -1.76
N THR A 238 -24.79 -16.89 -2.46
CA THR A 238 -25.90 -17.57 -3.15
C THR A 238 -26.80 -18.33 -2.18
N GLU A 239 -26.25 -18.97 -1.15
CA GLU A 239 -27.06 -19.67 -0.13
C GLU A 239 -27.85 -18.71 0.77
N ALA A 240 -27.31 -17.53 1.09
CA ALA A 240 -27.98 -16.54 1.91
C ALA A 240 -29.10 -15.76 1.20
N SER A 241 -29.17 -15.84 -0.14
CA SER A 241 -30.27 -15.25 -0.94
C SER A 241 -31.41 -16.24 -1.20
N SER A 242 -31.25 -17.51 -0.83
CA SER A 242 -32.22 -18.60 -1.04
C SER A 242 -32.89 -19.10 0.24
N ALA A 243 -32.63 -18.44 1.38
CA ALA A 243 -33.27 -18.68 2.67
C ALA A 243 -34.08 -17.44 3.07
#